data_AF-A0A0F3IDX9-F1
#
_entry.id   AF-A0A0F3IDX9-F1
#
_cell.length_a   1.000
_cell.length_b   1.000
_cell.length_c   1.000
_cell.angle_alpha   90.00
_cell.angle_beta   90.00
_cell.angle_gamma   90.00
#
_symmetry.space_group_name_H-M   'P 1'
#
loop_
_entity.id
_entity.type
_entity.pdbx_description
1 polymer ?
#
loop_
_entity_poly.entity_id
_entity_poly.type
_entity_poly.pdbx_seq_one_letter_code
_entity_poly.pdbx_strand_id
1 'polypeptide(L)'
;MVTAALALATVSAPAPVMAHTKVVASTPAQGAKVASVRKVTITFSEALLVPTVGVSIVMTAMPGMPNHGEMQIRNFTQSWSDSNRKLTLNLKKPLVAGTYEVRWQAAGADGHRMKGKVNFIVK
;
A
#
# COMPACT_ATOMS: atom_id res chain seq x y z
N MET A 1 -36.37 0.14 54.55
CA MET A 1 -35.14 -0.10 53.77
C MET A 1 -35.53 -0.82 52.50
N VAL A 2 -35.44 -0.19 51.33
CA VAL A 2 -35.41 -0.88 50.03
C VAL A 2 -34.40 -0.14 49.16
N THR A 3 -33.30 -0.80 48.88
CA THR A 3 -32.14 -0.30 48.15
C THR A 3 -32.44 -0.34 46.65
N ALA A 4 -32.54 0.81 45.99
CA ALA A 4 -32.68 0.86 44.53
C ALA A 4 -31.30 0.78 43.88
N ALA A 5 -31.00 -0.35 43.24
CA ALA A 5 -29.74 -0.58 42.54
C ALA A 5 -29.73 0.20 41.22
N LEU A 6 -28.72 1.08 41.07
CA LEU A 6 -28.47 1.83 39.84
C LEU A 6 -27.74 0.91 38.84
N ALA A 7 -28.44 0.44 37.81
CA ALA A 7 -27.83 -0.36 36.75
C ALA A 7 -27.08 0.57 35.78
N LEU A 8 -25.75 0.58 35.86
CA LEU A 8 -24.89 1.25 34.88
C LEU A 8 -24.92 0.45 33.56
N ALA A 9 -25.71 0.92 32.60
CA ALA A 9 -25.65 0.42 31.22
C ALA A 9 -24.35 0.89 30.56
N THR A 10 -23.39 -0.02 30.41
CA THR A 10 -22.17 0.24 29.63
C THR A 10 -22.53 0.38 28.15
N VAL A 11 -22.57 1.62 27.65
CA VAL A 11 -22.68 1.90 26.21
C VAL A 11 -21.40 1.43 25.53
N SER A 12 -21.45 0.26 24.90
CA SER A 12 -20.40 -0.18 23.96
C SER A 12 -20.47 0.73 22.74
N ALA A 13 -19.51 1.64 22.59
CA ALA A 13 -19.37 2.43 21.37
C ALA A 13 -18.97 1.50 20.22
N PRO A 14 -19.65 1.52 19.06
CA PRO A 14 -19.21 0.74 17.91
C PRO A 14 -17.82 1.19 17.49
N ALA A 15 -16.87 0.25 17.47
CA ALA A 15 -15.55 0.52 16.90
C ALA A 15 -15.72 0.97 15.44
N PRO A 16 -14.94 1.96 14.96
CA PRO A 16 -15.01 2.38 13.58
C PRO A 16 -14.67 1.18 12.69
N VAL A 17 -15.67 0.67 11.97
CA VAL A 17 -15.47 -0.33 10.92
C VAL A 17 -14.67 0.39 9.83
N MET A 18 -13.37 0.08 9.74
CA MET A 18 -12.53 0.51 8.62
C MET A 18 -13.06 -0.19 7.37
N ALA A 19 -13.99 0.47 6.67
CA ALA A 19 -14.78 -0.19 5.64
C ALA A 19 -13.95 -0.72 4.47
N HIS A 20 -12.75 -0.18 4.21
CA HIS A 20 -11.94 -0.61 3.08
C HIS A 20 -10.43 -0.50 3.32
N THR A 21 -9.68 -1.47 2.76
CA THR A 21 -8.22 -1.48 2.81
C THR A 21 -7.61 -0.29 2.08
N LYS A 22 -6.68 0.41 2.72
CA LYS A 22 -5.94 1.54 2.14
C LYS A 22 -4.44 1.46 2.47
N VAL A 23 -3.64 2.16 1.69
CA VAL A 23 -2.22 2.41 2.02
C VAL A 23 -2.17 3.46 3.14
N VAL A 24 -1.48 3.14 4.23
CA VAL A 24 -1.24 4.06 5.36
C VAL A 24 0.17 4.63 5.36
N ALA A 25 1.13 3.94 4.75
CA ALA A 25 2.49 4.44 4.58
C ALA A 25 3.17 3.80 3.37
N SER A 26 4.15 4.50 2.79
CA SER A 26 5.00 3.94 1.75
C SER A 26 6.42 4.50 1.83
N THR A 27 7.39 3.72 1.33
CA THR A 27 8.76 4.17 1.09
C THR A 27 9.16 3.73 -0.32
N PRO A 28 9.48 4.65 -1.25
CA PRO A 28 9.35 6.11 -1.13
C PRO A 28 7.93 6.56 -0.76
N ALA A 29 7.83 7.69 -0.06
CA ALA A 29 6.55 8.29 0.28
C ALA A 29 5.81 8.76 -0.98
N GLN A 30 4.49 8.87 -0.89
CA GLN A 30 3.64 9.41 -1.95
C GLN A 30 4.15 10.80 -2.41
N GLY A 31 4.47 10.94 -3.69
CA GLY A 31 5.02 12.15 -4.30
C GLY A 31 6.50 12.43 -4.01
N ALA A 32 7.20 11.56 -3.29
CA ALA A 32 8.59 11.80 -2.91
C ALA A 32 9.53 11.88 -4.12
N LYS A 33 10.56 12.73 -4.03
CA LYS A 33 11.67 12.78 -4.97
C LYS A 33 12.93 12.23 -4.29
N VAL A 34 13.44 11.11 -4.77
CA VAL A 34 14.54 10.36 -4.13
C VAL A 34 15.67 10.12 -5.12
N ALA A 35 16.91 9.97 -4.62
CA ALA A 35 18.09 9.82 -5.46
C ALA A 35 18.26 8.39 -6.03
N SER A 36 17.84 7.36 -5.29
CA SER A 36 17.94 5.98 -5.75
C SER A 36 16.93 5.09 -5.05
N VAL A 37 16.40 4.10 -5.77
CA VAL A 37 15.42 3.15 -5.24
C VAL A 37 15.81 1.74 -5.64
N ARG A 38 16.10 0.91 -4.63
CA ARG A 38 16.27 -0.55 -4.77
C ARG A 38 15.22 -1.35 -4.01
N LYS A 39 14.42 -0.66 -3.20
CA LYS A 39 13.39 -1.25 -2.35
C LYS A 39 12.20 -0.30 -2.30
N VAL A 40 11.01 -0.85 -2.49
CA VAL A 40 9.75 -0.15 -2.23
C VAL A 40 9.01 -0.89 -1.13
N THR A 41 8.47 -0.17 -0.15
CA THR A 41 7.58 -0.75 0.86
C THR A 41 6.24 -0.06 0.85
N ILE A 42 5.17 -0.83 1.02
CA ILE A 42 3.79 -0.35 1.16
C ILE A 42 3.22 -0.98 2.43
N THR A 43 2.73 -0.14 3.34
CA THR A 43 2.00 -0.57 4.54
C THR A 43 0.53 -0.28 4.35
N PHE A 44 -0.30 -1.28 4.60
CA PHE A 44 -1.75 -1.23 4.50
C PHE A 44 -2.38 -1.06 5.88
N SER A 45 -3.61 -0.53 5.92
CA SER A 45 -4.38 -0.37 7.15
C SER A 45 -4.65 -1.69 7.87
N GLU A 46 -4.82 -2.77 7.10
CA GLU A 46 -5.18 -4.10 7.56
C GLU A 46 -4.40 -5.17 6.76
N ALA A 47 -4.51 -6.43 7.22
CA ALA A 47 -3.83 -7.55 6.58
C ALA A 47 -4.51 -7.88 5.25
N LEU A 48 -3.71 -8.14 4.21
CA LEU A 48 -4.22 -8.53 2.90
C LEU A 48 -4.29 -10.06 2.73
N LEU A 49 -5.26 -10.51 1.94
CA LEU A 49 -5.29 -11.88 1.42
C LEU A 49 -4.22 -12.02 0.33
N VAL A 50 -2.99 -12.37 0.73
CA VAL A 50 -1.79 -12.43 -0.14
C VAL A 50 -2.02 -13.13 -1.49
N PRO A 51 -2.73 -14.28 -1.59
CA PRO A 51 -2.97 -14.94 -2.88
C PRO A 51 -3.76 -14.10 -3.90
N THR A 52 -4.47 -13.06 -3.44
CA THR A 52 -5.27 -12.16 -4.29
C THR A 52 -4.51 -10.91 -4.73
N VAL A 53 -3.31 -10.69 -4.19
CA VAL A 53 -2.57 -9.45 -4.39
C VAL A 53 -1.94 -9.42 -5.78
N GLY A 54 -2.30 -8.40 -6.56
CA GLY A 54 -1.59 -8.02 -7.77
C GLY A 54 -0.84 -6.71 -7.51
N VAL A 55 0.45 -6.68 -7.82
CA VAL A 55 1.28 -5.46 -7.71
C VAL A 55 2.17 -5.29 -8.93
N SER A 56 2.30 -4.06 -9.40
CA SER A 56 3.21 -3.70 -10.49
C SER A 56 3.92 -2.39 -10.18
N ILE A 57 5.17 -2.28 -10.65
CA ILE A 57 5.91 -1.03 -10.67
C ILE A 57 5.94 -0.59 -12.14
N VAL A 58 5.50 0.64 -12.41
CA VAL A 58 5.37 1.19 -13.76
C VAL A 58 6.13 2.51 -13.82
N MET A 59 7.01 2.66 -14.80
CA MET A 59 7.55 3.97 -15.15
C MET A 59 6.54 4.67 -16.06
N THR A 60 6.18 5.90 -15.68
CA THR A 60 5.20 6.73 -16.39
C THR A 60 5.82 7.93 -17.09
N ALA A 61 7.04 8.31 -16.72
CA ALA A 61 7.81 9.32 -17.45
C ALA A 61 9.31 9.09 -17.29
N MET A 62 10.05 9.27 -18.38
CA MET A 62 11.51 9.25 -18.44
C MET A 62 12.04 10.65 -18.75
N PRO A 63 13.12 11.12 -18.10
CA PRO A 63 13.73 12.40 -18.44
C PRO A 63 14.09 12.47 -19.93
N GLY A 64 13.72 13.58 -20.59
CA GLY A 64 14.00 13.81 -22.01
C GLY A 64 13.09 13.06 -23.00
N MET A 65 12.17 12.21 -22.52
CA MET A 65 11.24 11.46 -23.39
C MET A 65 9.81 11.49 -22.82
N PRO A 66 9.06 12.59 -23.01
CA PRO A 66 7.65 12.63 -22.67
C PRO A 66 6.88 11.62 -23.53
N ASN A 67 5.85 10.98 -22.95
CA ASN A 67 4.93 10.08 -23.65
C ASN A 67 5.54 8.77 -24.21
N HIS A 68 6.58 8.21 -23.59
CA HIS A 68 7.15 6.91 -23.96
C HIS A 68 6.23 5.69 -23.71
N GLY A 69 4.95 5.92 -23.34
CA GLY A 69 4.03 4.89 -22.87
C GLY A 69 4.38 4.36 -21.47
N GLU A 70 3.60 3.41 -20.97
CA GLU A 70 3.87 2.79 -19.67
C GLU A 70 4.92 1.66 -19.80
N MET A 71 5.97 1.71 -18.98
CA MET A 71 6.98 0.65 -18.93
C MET A 71 6.90 -0.11 -17.60
N GLN A 72 6.51 -1.39 -17.65
CA GLN A 72 6.48 -2.24 -16.46
C GLN A 72 7.89 -2.70 -16.06
N ILE A 73 8.22 -2.53 -14.78
CA ILE A 73 9.43 -3.08 -14.18
C ILE A 73 9.11 -4.49 -13.68
N ARG A 74 9.75 -5.52 -14.26
CA ARG A 74 9.46 -6.93 -13.94
C ARG A 74 10.44 -7.60 -12.96
N ASN A 75 11.62 -7.02 -12.77
CA ASN A 75 12.73 -7.65 -12.05
C ASN A 75 12.78 -7.27 -10.56
N PHE A 76 11.75 -7.67 -9.81
CA PHE A 76 11.72 -7.54 -8.35
C PHE A 76 11.15 -8.80 -7.70
N THR A 77 11.46 -9.01 -6.42
CA THR A 77 10.83 -10.04 -5.58
C THR A 77 9.90 -9.38 -4.57
N GLN A 78 8.89 -10.12 -4.11
CA GLN A 78 7.92 -9.67 -3.12
C GLN A 78 8.17 -10.41 -1.80
N SER A 79 8.04 -9.69 -0.69
CA SER A 79 7.98 -10.29 0.64
C SER A 79 6.98 -9.56 1.54
N TRP A 80 6.44 -10.29 2.50
CA TRP A 80 5.42 -9.79 3.42
C TRP A 80 5.91 -9.81 4.86
N SER A 81 5.46 -8.84 5.65
CA SER A 81 5.75 -8.70 7.07
C SER A 81 4.59 -8.00 7.76
N ASP A 82 4.67 -7.82 9.09
CA ASP A 82 3.61 -7.19 9.90
C ASP A 82 2.25 -7.87 9.67
N SER A 83 2.21 -9.20 9.80
CA SER A 83 1.00 -10.00 9.59
C SER A 83 0.30 -9.71 8.25
N ASN A 84 1.07 -9.68 7.15
CA ASN A 84 0.61 -9.37 5.78
C ASN A 84 0.08 -7.93 5.57
N ARG A 85 0.39 -7.00 6.47
CA ARG A 85 0.08 -5.58 6.31
C ARG A 85 1.18 -4.82 5.59
N LYS A 86 2.39 -5.35 5.52
CA LYS A 86 3.53 -4.67 4.89
C LYS A 86 4.10 -5.49 3.74
N LEU A 87 3.91 -4.98 2.53
CA LEU A 87 4.49 -5.47 1.29
C LEU A 87 5.85 -4.82 1.06
N THR A 88 6.87 -5.63 0.77
CA THR A 88 8.19 -5.16 0.34
C THR A 88 8.49 -5.68 -1.07
N LEU A 89 8.85 -4.77 -1.96
CA LEU A 89 9.31 -5.04 -3.33
C LEU A 89 10.81 -4.81 -3.40
N ASN A 90 11.60 -5.88 -3.54
CA ASN A 90 13.05 -5.81 -3.62
C ASN A 90 13.48 -5.88 -5.09
N LEU A 91 14.05 -4.79 -5.61
CA LEU A 91 14.47 -4.69 -7.00
C LEU A 91 15.87 -5.29 -7.19
N LYS A 92 16.07 -6.09 -8.24
CA LYS A 92 17.40 -6.66 -8.57
C LYS A 92 18.41 -5.59 -8.99
N LYS A 93 17.92 -4.51 -9.61
CA LYS A 93 18.69 -3.35 -10.07
C LYS A 93 18.02 -2.07 -9.56
N PRO A 94 18.77 -0.99 -9.33
CA PRO A 94 18.16 0.27 -8.95
C PRO A 94 17.26 0.77 -10.09
N LEU A 95 16.18 1.45 -9.72
CA LEU A 95 15.39 2.20 -10.70
C LEU A 95 16.24 3.31 -11.32
N VAL A 96 16.08 3.53 -12.61
CA VAL A 96 16.69 4.66 -13.32
C VAL A 96 15.91 5.94 -13.02
N ALA A 97 16.46 7.10 -13.40
CA ALA A 97 15.75 8.37 -13.24
C ALA A 97 14.42 8.36 -14.02
N GLY A 98 13.35 8.85 -13.38
CA GLY A 98 12.00 8.82 -13.93
C GLY A 98 10.90 8.94 -12.89
N THR A 99 9.67 9.05 -13.37
CA THR A 99 8.46 9.02 -12.55
C THR A 99 7.91 7.60 -12.54
N TYR A 100 7.55 7.12 -11.35
CA TYR A 100 7.08 5.77 -11.13
C TYR A 100 5.74 5.75 -10.40
N GLU A 101 4.94 4.74 -10.71
CA GLU A 101 3.77 4.32 -9.94
C GLU A 101 3.95 2.88 -9.48
N VAL A 102 3.69 2.61 -8.21
CA VAL A 102 3.47 1.27 -7.68
C VAL A 102 1.97 1.09 -7.57
N ARG A 103 1.42 0.25 -8.43
CA ARG A 103 -0.02 -0.03 -8.51
C ARG A 103 -0.30 -1.33 -7.80
N TRP A 104 -1.37 -1.39 -7.02
CA TRP A 104 -1.75 -2.58 -6.28
C TRP A 104 -3.25 -2.83 -6.38
N GLN A 105 -3.62 -4.10 -6.24
CA GLN A 105 -4.99 -4.55 -6.02
C GLN A 105 -4.97 -5.77 -5.11
N ALA A 106 -5.99 -5.93 -4.26
CA ALA A 106 -6.13 -7.05 -3.35
C ALA A 106 -7.57 -7.17 -2.85
N ALA A 107 -8.00 -8.35 -2.43
CA ALA A 107 -9.22 -8.49 -1.64
C ALA A 107 -8.92 -8.12 -0.17
N GLY A 108 -9.79 -7.30 0.43
CA GLY A 108 -9.82 -7.04 1.86
C GLY A 108 -10.42 -8.22 2.64
N ALA A 109 -10.42 -8.13 3.97
CA ALA A 109 -10.98 -9.18 4.83
C ALA A 109 -12.48 -9.42 4.63
N ASP A 110 -13.19 -8.40 4.14
CA ASP A 110 -14.62 -8.41 3.80
C ASP A 110 -14.93 -9.00 2.41
N GLY A 111 -13.89 -9.40 1.65
CA GLY A 111 -14.00 -9.97 0.31
C GLY A 111 -14.07 -8.96 -0.83
N HIS A 112 -14.16 -7.65 -0.56
CA HIS A 112 -14.17 -6.64 -1.61
C HIS A 112 -12.77 -6.43 -2.19
N ARG A 113 -12.69 -6.34 -3.53
CA ARG A 113 -11.43 -6.01 -4.22
C ARG A 113 -11.18 -4.52 -4.16
N MET A 114 -10.09 -4.15 -3.50
CA MET A 114 -9.56 -2.80 -3.46
C MET A 114 -8.39 -2.65 -4.42
N LYS A 115 -8.19 -1.44 -4.92
CA LYS A 115 -7.03 -1.06 -5.72
C LYS A 115 -6.53 0.32 -5.33
N GLY A 116 -5.26 0.58 -5.58
CA GLY A 116 -4.66 1.88 -5.34
C GLY A 116 -3.30 2.02 -6.00
N LYS A 117 -2.70 3.19 -5.82
CA LYS A 117 -1.36 3.48 -6.33
C LYS A 117 -0.58 4.39 -5.40
N VAL A 118 0.74 4.25 -5.44
CA VAL A 118 1.70 5.16 -4.82
C VAL A 118 2.63 5.66 -5.92
N ASN A 119 2.83 6.97 -6.04
CA ASN A 119 3.77 7.53 -7.01
C ASN A 119 4.99 8.16 -6.34
N PHE A 120 6.13 8.13 -7.03
CA PHE A 120 7.36 8.80 -6.61
C PHE A 120 8.25 9.08 -7.82
N ILE A 121 9.27 9.91 -7.63
CA ILE A 121 10.23 10.31 -8.66
C ILE A 121 11.63 9.90 -8.23
N VAL A 122 12.36 9.24 -9.12
CA VAL A 122 13.80 8.98 -8.99
C VAL A 122 14.53 10.07 -9.78
N LYS A 123 15.45 10.78 -9.13
CA LYS A 123 16.25 11.85 -9.73
C LYS A 123 17.46 11.29 -10.47
#